data_AF-J1S006-F1
#
_entry.id   AF-J1S006-F1
#
_cell.length_a   1.000
_cell.length_b   1.000
_cell.length_c   1.000
_cell.angle_alpha   90.00
_cell.angle_beta   90.00
_cell.angle_gamma   90.00
#
_symmetry.space_group_name_H-M   'P 1'
#
loop_
_entity.id
_entity.type
_entity.pdbx_description
1 polymer ?
#
loop_
_entity_poly.entity_id
_entity_poly.type
_entity_poly.pdbx_seq_one_letter_code
_entity_poly.pdbx_strand_id
1 'polypeptide(L)'
;MEPAIALIGVTVVVFLVNKVWSRRPRGIEIALRAGVAVMFTLTGCAHFTVMRADLVAMVPDWLPAPDALVTITGLLELAAAAAMIHRRLATPAAVGLTVLLLAMFPANITLALSGRPLPWWDELVPRTLMQALFLAATVTLAVLTHRSARHTTEDVIPTRTGA
;
A
#
# COMPACT_ATOMS: atom_id res chain seq x y z
N MET A 1 6.64 -7.49 10.37
CA MET A 1 7.77 -7.71 9.43
C MET A 1 7.34 -8.36 8.12
N GLU A 2 6.42 -9.32 8.13
CA GLU A 2 5.99 -10.05 6.91
C GLU A 2 5.55 -9.14 5.75
N PRO A 3 4.76 -8.06 5.95
CA PRO A 3 4.34 -7.20 4.84
C PRO A 3 5.51 -6.45 4.20
N ALA A 4 6.51 -6.03 4.99
CA ALA A 4 7.69 -5.37 4.47
C ALA A 4 8.56 -6.32 3.63
N ILE A 5 8.70 -7.57 4.07
CA ILE A 5 9.38 -8.62 3.31
C ILE A 5 8.65 -8.87 1.99
N ALA A 6 7.31 -8.97 2.02
CA ALA A 6 6.51 -9.14 0.81
C ALA A 6 6.68 -7.97 -0.16
N LEU A 7 6.59 -6.73 0.31
CA LEU A 7 6.79 -5.53 -0.49
C LEU A 7 8.16 -5.53 -1.18
N ILE A 8 9.23 -5.66 -0.40
CA ILE A 8 10.61 -5.56 -0.90
C ILE A 8 10.93 -6.77 -1.79
N GLY A 9 10.63 -7.99 -1.31
CA GLY A 9 10.93 -9.23 -2.01
C GLY A 9 10.24 -9.30 -3.37
N VAL A 10 8.93 -9.05 -3.41
CA VAL A 10 8.16 -9.07 -4.68
C VAL A 10 8.64 -7.96 -5.61
N THR A 11 8.88 -6.75 -5.10
CA THR A 11 9.40 -5.64 -5.91
C THR A 11 10.74 -6.00 -6.54
N VAL A 12 11.69 -6.52 -5.75
CA VAL A 12 13.02 -6.91 -6.25
C VAL A 12 12.91 -8.02 -7.28
N VAL A 13 12.15 -9.09 -7.00
CA VAL A 13 11.98 -10.22 -7.92
C VAL A 13 11.37 -9.76 -9.25
N VAL A 14 10.27 -9.01 -9.21
CA VAL A 14 9.61 -8.53 -10.43
C VAL A 14 10.50 -7.55 -11.19
N PHE A 15 11.25 -6.70 -10.49
CA PHE A 15 12.21 -5.78 -11.11
C PHE A 15 13.33 -6.55 -11.84
N LEU A 16 13.93 -7.55 -11.20
CA LEU A 16 14.97 -8.38 -11.78
C LEU A 16 14.45 -9.16 -13.00
N VAL A 17 13.29 -9.79 -12.88
CA VAL A 17 12.63 -10.50 -14.00
C VAL A 17 12.36 -9.54 -15.16
N ASN A 18 11.84 -8.34 -14.88
CA ASN A 18 11.62 -7.35 -15.94
C ASN A 18 12.94 -6.92 -16.60
N LYS A 19 14.00 -6.70 -15.81
CA LYS A 19 15.32 -6.30 -16.31
C LYS A 19 15.95 -7.37 -17.20
N VAL A 20 15.81 -8.65 -16.84
CA VAL A 20 16.41 -9.78 -17.56
C VAL A 20 15.59 -10.15 -18.80
N TRP A 21 14.27 -10.26 -18.68
CA TRP A 21 13.42 -10.86 -19.72
C TRP A 21 12.75 -9.81 -20.61
N SER A 22 12.06 -8.85 -19.99
CA SER A 22 11.05 -8.05 -20.70
C SER A 22 11.59 -6.70 -21.18
N ARG A 23 12.69 -6.21 -20.56
CA ARG A 23 13.33 -4.90 -20.79
C ARG A 23 12.33 -3.75 -20.97
N ARG A 24 11.16 -3.85 -20.32
CA ARG A 24 10.11 -2.85 -20.48
C ARG A 24 10.56 -1.53 -19.84
N PRO A 25 10.28 -0.39 -20.49
CA PRO A 25 10.70 0.93 -20.00
C PRO A 25 10.07 1.30 -18.64
N ARG A 26 8.97 0.65 -18.24
CA ARG A 26 8.25 0.89 -16.97
C ARG A 26 8.50 -0.21 -15.91
N GLY A 27 9.67 -0.83 -15.92
CA GLY A 27 10.00 -1.95 -15.03
C GLY A 27 9.83 -1.68 -13.54
N ILE A 28 10.25 -0.49 -13.09
CA ILE A 28 10.17 -0.10 -11.68
C ILE A 28 8.73 0.14 -11.21
N GLU A 29 7.88 0.76 -12.05
CA GLU A 29 6.47 0.95 -11.74
C GLU A 29 5.77 -0.41 -11.62
N ILE A 30 5.99 -1.32 -12.58
CA ILE A 30 5.39 -2.66 -12.56
C ILE A 30 5.82 -3.44 -11.32
N ALA A 31 7.12 -3.38 -10.99
CA ALA A 31 7.67 -4.03 -9.82
C ALA A 31 7.06 -3.51 -8.51
N LEU A 32 7.03 -2.19 -8.34
CA LEU A 32 6.48 -1.57 -7.14
C LEU A 32 4.96 -1.81 -7.02
N ARG A 33 4.22 -1.77 -8.13
CA ARG A 33 2.79 -2.14 -8.17
C ARG A 33 2.55 -3.55 -7.67
N ALA A 34 3.36 -4.51 -8.14
CA ALA A 34 3.25 -5.89 -7.71
C ALA A 34 3.56 -6.03 -6.21
N GLY A 35 4.64 -5.40 -5.74
CA GLY A 35 5.00 -5.43 -4.32
C GLY A 35 3.92 -4.84 -3.41
N VAL A 36 3.41 -3.65 -3.75
CA VAL A 36 2.32 -2.99 -3.01
C VAL A 36 1.04 -3.84 -3.05
N ALA A 37 0.67 -4.40 -4.21
CA ALA A 37 -0.52 -5.23 -4.32
C ALA A 37 -0.43 -6.50 -3.46
N VAL A 38 0.71 -7.21 -3.49
CA VAL A 38 0.89 -8.42 -2.66
C VAL A 38 0.90 -8.06 -1.18
N MET A 39 1.65 -7.02 -0.79
CA MET A 39 1.69 -6.56 0.59
C MET A 39 0.29 -6.24 1.13
N PHE A 40 -0.50 -5.43 0.43
CA PHE A 40 -1.85 -5.06 0.88
C PHE A 40 -2.87 -6.19 0.76
N THR A 41 -2.61 -7.20 -0.09
CA THR A 41 -3.40 -8.44 -0.07
C THR A 41 -3.17 -9.18 1.25
N LEU A 42 -1.91 -9.30 1.70
CA LEU A 42 -1.58 -9.96 2.96
C LEU A 42 -2.15 -9.20 4.17
N THR A 43 -1.96 -7.88 4.24
CA THR A 43 -2.51 -7.08 5.36
C THR A 43 -4.04 -7.04 5.32
N GLY A 44 -4.64 -6.93 4.13
CA GLY A 44 -6.08 -6.93 3.96
C GLY A 44 -6.71 -8.24 4.41
N CYS A 45 -6.08 -9.37 4.08
CA CYS A 45 -6.51 -10.68 4.57
C CYS A 45 -6.42 -10.79 6.10
N ALA A 46 -5.40 -10.18 6.75
CA ALA A 46 -5.23 -10.27 8.21
C ALA A 46 -6.47 -9.79 8.99
N HIS A 47 -7.22 -8.83 8.44
CA HIS A 47 -8.47 -8.31 9.01
C HIS A 47 -9.59 -9.35 9.13
N PHE A 48 -9.50 -10.47 8.41
CA PHE A 48 -10.50 -11.54 8.38
C PHE A 48 -9.98 -12.88 8.91
N THR A 49 -8.80 -12.87 9.55
CA THR A 49 -8.15 -14.07 10.10
C THR A 49 -8.12 -14.03 11.63
N VAL A 50 -7.36 -14.94 12.24
CA VAL A 50 -7.08 -14.96 13.68
C VAL A 50 -6.45 -13.65 14.20
N MET A 51 -5.83 -12.85 13.32
CA MET A 51 -5.22 -11.56 13.68
C MET A 51 -6.24 -10.43 13.88
N ARG A 52 -7.52 -10.65 13.55
CA ARG A 52 -8.57 -9.64 13.64
C ARG A 52 -8.73 -9.08 15.06
N ALA A 53 -8.66 -9.94 16.07
CA ALA A 53 -8.83 -9.53 17.47
C ALA A 53 -7.75 -8.52 17.90
N ASP A 54 -6.51 -8.74 17.47
CA ASP A 54 -5.40 -7.82 17.75
C ASP A 54 -5.59 -6.48 17.04
N LEU A 55 -6.02 -6.49 15.78
CA LEU A 55 -6.30 -5.27 15.01
C LEU A 55 -7.41 -4.43 15.64
N VAL A 56 -8.48 -5.07 16.11
CA VAL A 56 -9.57 -4.38 16.84
C VAL A 56 -9.04 -3.76 18.14
N ALA A 57 -8.18 -4.47 18.86
CA ALA A 57 -7.58 -3.97 20.10
C ALA A 57 -6.58 -2.81 19.89
N MET A 58 -6.14 -2.55 18.65
CA MET A 58 -5.29 -1.40 18.31
C MET A 58 -6.11 -0.13 18.05
N VAL A 59 -7.41 -0.25 17.75
CA VAL A 59 -8.25 0.91 17.40
C VAL A 59 -8.35 1.85 18.61
N PRO A 60 -8.06 3.16 18.45
CA PRO A 60 -8.21 4.13 19.53
C PRO A 60 -9.62 4.22 20.11
N ASP A 61 -9.73 4.33 21.43
CA ASP A 61 -11.01 4.34 22.17
C ASP A 61 -11.97 5.49 21.80
N TRP A 62 -11.44 6.58 21.22
CA TRP A 62 -12.24 7.71 20.76
C TRP A 62 -12.96 7.46 19.42
N LEU A 63 -12.66 6.34 18.72
CA LEU A 63 -13.33 5.95 17.50
C LEU A 63 -14.51 5.01 17.77
N PRO A 64 -15.68 5.25 17.16
CA PRO A 64 -16.82 4.37 17.30
C PRO A 64 -16.65 3.07 16.48
N ALA A 65 -17.26 1.99 16.96
CA ALA A 65 -17.36 0.71 16.27
C ALA A 65 -16.02 0.16 15.71
N PRO A 66 -15.02 -0.17 16.56
CA PRO A 66 -13.73 -0.74 16.17
C PRO A 66 -13.82 -1.91 15.17
N ASP A 67 -14.74 -2.84 15.42
CA ASP A 67 -15.00 -4.00 14.56
C ASP A 67 -15.37 -3.63 13.12
N ALA A 68 -16.22 -2.61 12.97
CA ALA A 68 -16.66 -2.13 11.67
C ALA A 68 -15.51 -1.42 10.95
N LEU A 69 -14.73 -0.60 11.67
CA LEU A 69 -13.57 0.09 11.13
C LEU A 69 -12.53 -0.90 10.58
N VAL A 70 -12.16 -1.92 11.35
CA VAL A 70 -11.24 -2.99 10.92
C VAL A 70 -11.79 -3.71 9.68
N THR A 71 -13.10 -4.01 9.65
CA THR A 71 -13.70 -4.64 8.46
C THR A 71 -13.59 -3.74 7.23
N ILE A 72 -13.91 -2.44 7.38
CA ILE A 72 -13.87 -1.46 6.29
C ILE A 72 -12.44 -1.27 5.80
N THR A 73 -11.46 -1.10 6.70
CA THR A 73 -10.05 -0.94 6.30
C THR A 73 -9.56 -2.17 5.56
N GLY A 74 -9.87 -3.38 6.03
CA GLY A 74 -9.51 -4.62 5.34
C GLY A 74 -10.12 -4.73 3.94
N LEU A 75 -11.39 -4.38 3.76
CA LEU A 75 -12.03 -4.35 2.44
C LEU A 75 -11.39 -3.31 1.51
N LEU A 76 -11.06 -2.12 2.03
CA LEU A 76 -10.40 -1.07 1.25
C LEU A 76 -8.99 -1.48 0.81
N GLU A 77 -8.21 -2.14 1.67
CA GLU A 77 -6.90 -2.68 1.33
C GLU A 77 -6.99 -3.70 0.19
N LEU A 78 -7.90 -4.67 0.29
CA LEU A 78 -8.10 -5.70 -0.73
C LEU A 78 -8.62 -5.10 -2.05
N ALA A 79 -9.56 -4.17 -1.98
CA ALA A 79 -10.09 -3.48 -3.16
C ALA A 79 -9.00 -2.68 -3.87
N ALA A 80 -8.16 -1.95 -3.13
CA ALA A 80 -7.06 -1.18 -3.70
C ALA A 80 -5.95 -2.09 -4.26
N ALA A 81 -5.65 -3.21 -3.61
CA ALA A 81 -4.73 -4.22 -4.13
C ALA A 81 -5.22 -4.81 -5.47
N ALA A 82 -6.49 -5.18 -5.56
CA ALA A 82 -7.10 -5.65 -6.81
C ALA A 82 -7.12 -4.56 -7.90
N ALA A 83 -7.47 -3.32 -7.53
CA ALA A 83 -7.46 -2.18 -8.42
C ALA A 83 -6.06 -1.88 -8.99
N MET A 84 -5.00 -2.23 -8.26
CA MET A 84 -3.61 -2.05 -8.69
C MET A 84 -3.25 -2.84 -9.95
N ILE A 85 -4.02 -3.89 -10.29
CA ILE A 85 -3.86 -4.66 -11.53
C ILE A 85 -4.26 -3.80 -12.73
N HIS A 86 -5.30 -2.98 -12.60
CA HIS A 86 -5.85 -2.20 -13.70
C HIS A 86 -5.20 -0.81 -13.81
N ARG A 87 -4.56 -0.50 -14.95
CA ARG A 87 -3.77 0.74 -15.11
C ARG A 87 -4.55 2.03 -14.85
N ARG A 88 -5.85 2.06 -15.18
CA ARG A 88 -6.72 3.22 -14.92
C ARG A 88 -7.05 3.40 -13.44
N LEU A 89 -7.08 2.31 -12.67
CA LEU A 89 -7.41 2.34 -11.25
C LEU A 89 -6.17 2.42 -10.35
N ALA A 90 -4.97 2.22 -10.89
CA ALA A 90 -3.73 2.21 -10.12
C ALA A 90 -3.45 3.54 -9.39
N THR A 91 -3.70 4.69 -10.04
CA THR A 91 -3.53 6.01 -9.40
C THR A 91 -4.50 6.24 -8.24
N PRO A 92 -5.83 6.13 -8.41
CA PRO A 92 -6.75 6.28 -7.28
C PRO A 92 -6.54 5.22 -6.20
N ALA A 93 -6.14 3.99 -6.55
CA ALA A 93 -5.80 2.96 -5.57
C ALA A 93 -4.56 3.34 -4.73
N ALA A 94 -3.48 3.81 -5.35
CA ALA A 94 -2.26 4.22 -4.64
C ALA A 94 -2.50 5.43 -3.72
N VAL A 95 -3.30 6.40 -4.17
CA VAL A 95 -3.72 7.54 -3.34
C VAL A 95 -4.60 7.07 -2.18
N GLY A 96 -5.58 6.19 -2.44
CA GLY A 96 -6.45 5.62 -1.41
C GLY A 96 -5.66 4.87 -0.33
N LEU A 97 -4.70 4.04 -0.73
CA LEU A 97 -3.81 3.33 0.21
C LEU A 97 -2.95 4.29 1.04
N THR A 98 -2.46 5.38 0.42
CA THR A 98 -1.71 6.42 1.14
C THR A 98 -2.57 7.08 2.22
N VAL A 99 -3.80 7.47 1.87
CA VAL A 99 -4.75 8.05 2.82
C VAL A 99 -5.11 7.06 3.93
N LEU A 100 -5.32 5.78 3.56
CA LEU A 100 -5.65 4.72 4.52
C LEU A 100 -4.52 4.51 5.54
N LEU A 101 -3.27 4.44 5.08
CA LEU A 101 -2.10 4.34 5.97
C LEU A 101 -1.99 5.51 6.93
N LEU A 102 -2.25 6.74 6.46
CA LEU A 102 -2.28 7.92 7.32
C LEU A 102 -3.41 7.83 8.36
N ALA A 103 -4.60 7.39 7.94
CA ALA A 103 -5.75 7.22 8.81
C ALA A 103 -5.55 6.11 9.87
N MET A 104 -4.76 5.06 9.56
CA MET A 104 -4.44 3.98 10.49
C MET A 104 -3.27 4.31 11.43
N PHE A 105 -2.52 5.40 11.21
CA PHE A 105 -1.39 5.78 12.06
C PHE A 105 -1.74 5.92 13.56
N PRO A 106 -2.87 6.53 13.95
CA PRO A 106 -3.23 6.62 15.36
C PRO A 106 -3.33 5.27 16.05
N ALA A 107 -3.80 4.22 15.35
CA ALA A 107 -3.87 2.86 15.89
C ALA A 107 -2.47 2.26 16.17
N ASN A 108 -1.46 2.68 15.42
CA ASN A 108 -0.08 2.27 15.64
C ASN A 108 0.53 2.96 16.86
N ILE A 109 0.16 4.22 17.11
CA ILE A 109 0.57 4.96 18.30
C ILE A 109 -0.08 4.37 19.56
N THR A 110 -1.39 4.10 19.53
CA THR A 110 -2.11 3.54 20.67
C THR A 110 -1.57 2.17 21.08
N LEU A 111 -1.26 1.30 20.11
CA LEU A 111 -0.61 0.02 20.40
C LEU A 111 0.74 0.23 21.09
N ALA A 112 1.60 1.09 20.53
CA ALA A 112 2.94 1.32 21.07
C ALA A 112 2.92 1.94 22.46
N LEU A 113 1.88 2.73 22.78
CA LEU A 113 1.67 3.34 24.09
C LEU A 113 0.82 2.50 25.05
N SER A 114 0.39 1.29 24.65
CA SER A 114 -0.51 0.44 25.44
C SER A 114 0.12 -0.15 26.70
N GLY A 115 1.44 -0.05 26.87
CA GLY A 115 2.19 -0.64 27.99
C GLY A 115 2.23 -2.18 27.96
N ARG A 116 1.74 -2.81 26.89
CA ARG A 116 1.83 -4.26 26.70
C ARG A 116 3.29 -4.67 26.46
N PRO A 117 3.71 -5.88 26.88
CA PRO A 117 5.00 -6.42 26.50
C PRO A 117 4.97 -6.73 24.99
N LEU A 118 5.48 -5.80 24.20
CA LEU A 118 5.58 -5.94 22.75
C LEU A 118 6.95 -6.50 22.37
N PRO A 119 7.03 -7.31 21.30
CA PRO A 119 8.31 -7.60 20.67
C PRO A 119 8.97 -6.30 20.18
N TRP A 120 10.30 -6.29 20.08
CA TRP A 120 11.07 -5.11 19.68
C TRP A 120 10.63 -4.52 18.32
N TRP A 121 10.13 -5.33 17.38
CA TRP A 121 9.65 -4.87 16.08
C TRP A 121 8.27 -4.19 16.12
N ASP A 122 7.51 -4.34 17.20
CA ASP A 122 6.20 -3.71 17.41
C ASP A 122 6.27 -2.44 18.28
N GLU A 123 7.45 -2.11 18.81
CA GLU A 123 7.70 -0.85 19.48
C GLU A 123 7.48 0.36 18.55
N LEU A 124 7.33 1.55 19.16
CA LEU A 124 6.98 2.78 18.45
C LEU A 124 7.95 3.08 17.30
N VAL A 125 9.26 2.98 17.53
CA VAL A 125 10.27 3.36 16.54
C VAL A 125 10.25 2.42 15.34
N PRO A 126 10.37 1.09 15.47
CA PRO A 126 10.34 0.19 14.32
C PRO A 126 8.99 0.20 13.58
N ARG A 127 7.87 0.31 14.30
CA ARG A 127 6.54 0.43 13.70
C ARG A 127 6.39 1.72 12.88
N THR A 128 6.89 2.84 13.40
CA THR A 128 6.88 4.13 12.69
C THR A 128 7.76 4.07 11.45
N LEU A 129 8.95 3.47 11.53
CA LEU A 129 9.84 3.28 10.38
C LEU A 129 9.20 2.39 9.30
N MET A 130 8.56 1.30 9.70
CA MET A 130 7.86 0.40 8.79
C MET A 130 6.68 1.09 8.10
N GLN A 131 5.93 1.90 8.85
CA GLN A 131 4.87 2.71 8.25
C GLN A 131 5.40 3.77 7.30
N ALA A 132 6.52 4.43 7.63
CA ALA A 132 7.18 5.36 6.73
C ALA A 132 7.61 4.67 5.43
N LEU A 133 8.12 3.44 5.50
CA LEU A 133 8.45 2.63 4.32
C LEU A 133 7.20 2.39 3.46
N PHE A 134 6.08 1.97 4.06
CA PHE A 134 4.84 1.72 3.32
C PHE A 134 4.27 2.99 2.69
N LEU A 135 4.29 4.09 3.43
CA LEU A 135 3.84 5.39 2.95
C LEU A 135 4.71 5.89 1.80
N ALA A 136 6.04 5.76 1.91
CA ALA A 136 6.96 6.12 0.84
C ALA A 136 6.69 5.28 -0.43
N ALA A 137 6.41 3.98 -0.27
CA ALA A 137 6.07 3.10 -1.38
C ALA A 137 4.76 3.52 -2.06
N THR A 138 3.68 3.79 -1.31
CA THR A 138 2.38 4.18 -1.90
C THR A 138 2.41 5.57 -2.52
N VAL A 139 3.12 6.53 -1.92
CA VAL A 139 3.32 7.88 -2.49
C VAL A 139 4.14 7.81 -3.78
N THR A 140 5.26 7.09 -3.76
CA THR A 140 6.09 6.89 -4.96
C THR A 140 5.25 6.26 -6.06
N LEU A 141 4.45 5.25 -5.71
CA LEU A 141 3.60 4.57 -6.66
C LEU A 141 2.54 5.51 -7.25
N ALA A 142 1.87 6.32 -6.43
CA ALA A 142 0.89 7.30 -6.90
C ALA A 142 1.50 8.30 -7.89
N VAL A 143 2.74 8.74 -7.65
CA VAL A 143 3.47 9.63 -8.57
C VAL A 143 3.78 8.91 -9.89
N LEU A 144 4.29 7.68 -9.84
CA LEU A 144 4.64 6.92 -11.04
C LEU A 144 3.42 6.60 -11.90
N THR A 145 2.32 6.13 -11.30
CA THR A 145 1.10 5.78 -12.04
C THR A 145 0.41 7.02 -12.61
N HIS A 146 0.44 8.15 -11.90
CA HIS A 146 -0.09 9.41 -12.40
C HIS A 146 0.69 9.93 -13.61
N ARG A 147 2.03 9.86 -13.57
CA ARG A 147 2.88 10.20 -14.73
C ARG A 147 2.58 9.30 -15.93
N SER A 148 2.47 8.00 -15.71
CA SER A 148 2.15 7.02 -16.76
C SER A 148 0.77 7.20 -17.38
N ALA A 149 -0.22 7.64 -16.59
CA ALA A 149 -1.55 7.96 -17.09
C ALA A 149 -1.53 9.20 -18.02
N ARG A 150 -0.80 10.26 -17.63
CA ARG A 150 -0.71 11.50 -18.44
C ARG A 150 -0.06 11.28 -19.80
N HIS A 151 1.06 10.56 -19.85
CA HIS A 151 1.72 10.25 -21.13
C HIS A 151 0.82 9.47 -22.10
N THR A 152 -0.07 8.60 -21.59
CA THR A 152 -1.01 7.87 -22.46
C THR A 152 -2.02 8.82 -23.10
N THR A 153 -2.44 9.88 -22.40
CA THR A 153 -3.44 10.84 -22.91
C THR A 153 -2.83 11.77 -23.95
N GLU A 154 -1.60 12.23 -23.75
CA GLU A 154 -0.89 13.11 -24.68
C GLU A 154 -0.60 12.42 -26.02
N ASP A 155 -0.22 11.14 -26.03
CA ASP A 155 0.01 10.38 -27.28
C ASP A 155 -1.26 10.15 -28.11
N VAL A 156 -2.45 10.19 -27.48
CA VAL A 156 -3.75 9.91 -28.14
C VAL A 156 -4.36 11.17 -28.76
N ILE A 157 -4.02 12.36 -28.25
CA ILE A 157 -4.48 13.64 -28.81
C ILE A 157 -3.26 14.31 -29.46
N PRO A 158 -2.97 14.03 -30.75
CA PRO A 158 -1.95 14.81 -31.44
C PRO A 158 -2.42 16.26 -31.44
N THR A 159 -1.63 17.14 -30.84
CA THR A 159 -1.82 18.58 -30.92
C THR A 159 -1.93 18.95 -32.40
N ARG A 160 -3.15 19.26 -32.85
CA ARG A 160 -3.40 19.94 -34.12
C ARG A 160 -2.85 21.35 -33.99
N THR A 161 -1.55 21.51 -34.20
CA THR A 161 -0.91 22.80 -34.42
C THR A 161 -0.29 22.75 -35.82
N GLY A 162 -0.95 23.43 -36.75
CA GLY A 162 -0.52 23.52 -38.14
C GLY A 162 -1.67 23.93 -39.06
N ALA A 163 -2.14 25.17 -38.90
CA ALA A 163 -2.85 25.94 -39.93
C ALA A 163 -2.46 27.41 -39.78
#